data_AF-A0A8D2LBU1-F1
#
_entry.id   AF-A0A8D2LBU1-F1
#
_cell.length_a   1.000
_cell.length_b   1.000
_cell.length_c   1.000
_cell.angle_alpha   90.00
_cell.angle_beta   90.00
_cell.angle_gamma   90.00
#
_symmetry.space_group_name_H-M   'P 1'
#
loop_
_entity.id
_entity.type
_entity.pdbx_description
1 polymer ?
#
loop_
_entity_poly.entity_id
_entity_poly.type
_entity_poly.pdbx_seq_one_letter_code
_entity_poly.pdbx_strand_id
1 'polypeptide(L)'
;MPSSSLLLWANSLTRSSGFPWTLVFWEKQRFLLPRWPGPLLLEAGKKNSTDLFLLNEADLQEQFVRGFGPGGQATNKTNNCVILKHLPSGIVVKCHQTRSMELNRKRAREILQEKVDIFYKGEDSEVVKEKRALVKKKEEKRRQAKENLERKRHLKEMQRLDGK
;
A
#
# COMPACT_ATOMS: atom_id res chain seq x y z
N MET A 1 90.68 -19.79 -12.66
CA MET A 1 89.58 -20.21 -11.78
C MET A 1 88.60 -19.05 -11.74
N PRO A 2 87.35 -19.20 -12.21
CA PRO A 2 86.57 -18.06 -12.66
C PRO A 2 85.99 -17.26 -11.48
N SER A 3 86.24 -15.96 -11.58
CA SER A 3 85.44 -14.86 -11.07
C SER A 3 84.41 -14.51 -12.15
N SER A 4 83.17 -14.18 -11.79
CA SER A 4 82.71 -12.80 -11.92
C SER A 4 81.22 -12.65 -11.62
N SER A 5 80.97 -11.49 -11.05
CA SER A 5 79.72 -10.86 -10.66
C SER A 5 79.29 -9.86 -11.74
N LEU A 6 78.09 -9.31 -11.54
CA LEU A 6 77.53 -8.07 -12.09
C LEU A 6 76.77 -8.12 -13.43
N LEU A 7 75.46 -7.91 -13.30
CA LEU A 7 74.63 -6.86 -13.91
C LEU A 7 75.11 -6.22 -15.23
N LEU A 8 74.24 -6.17 -16.24
CA LEU A 8 73.67 -4.93 -16.84
C LEU A 8 72.99 -5.20 -18.21
N TRP A 9 71.74 -4.73 -18.30
CA TRP A 9 71.01 -4.07 -19.41
C TRP A 9 71.39 -4.25 -20.91
N ALA A 10 70.36 -4.50 -21.73
CA ALA A 10 70.11 -3.83 -23.03
C ALA A 10 68.64 -4.08 -23.48
N ASN A 11 67.79 -3.04 -23.54
CA ASN A 11 67.28 -2.32 -24.74
C ASN A 11 66.38 -3.17 -25.67
N SER A 12 65.20 -2.74 -26.13
CA SER A 12 64.80 -1.38 -26.57
C SER A 12 63.28 -1.29 -26.85
N LEU A 13 62.76 -0.06 -26.73
CA LEU A 13 61.70 0.66 -27.48
C LEU A 13 60.89 -0.15 -28.53
N THR A 14 59.59 0.04 -28.81
CA THR A 14 58.60 1.10 -28.57
C THR A 14 57.25 0.57 -29.08
N ARG A 15 56.14 0.86 -28.39
CA ARG A 15 54.82 0.95 -29.04
C ARG A 15 53.97 2.01 -28.35
N SER A 16 54.01 3.23 -28.91
CA SER A 16 52.91 4.20 -28.85
C SER A 16 51.68 3.57 -29.51
N SER A 17 50.46 3.68 -29.02
CA SER A 17 49.63 4.86 -28.76
C SER A 17 48.46 4.34 -27.90
N GLY A 18 47.98 5.00 -26.85
CA GLY A 18 47.56 6.39 -26.79
C GLY A 18 46.08 6.39 -26.37
N PHE A 19 45.79 5.99 -25.13
CA PHE A 19 44.50 6.24 -24.50
C PHE A 19 44.54 7.66 -23.92
N PRO A 20 43.76 8.63 -24.42
CA PRO A 20 43.72 9.94 -23.81
C PRO A 20 42.66 9.94 -22.70
N TRP A 21 43.14 10.01 -21.46
CA TRP A 21 42.41 10.65 -20.38
C TRP A 21 42.60 12.16 -20.54
N THR A 22 41.53 12.90 -20.83
CA THR A 22 41.42 14.30 -20.44
C THR A 22 40.08 14.54 -19.76
N LEU A 23 40.18 14.80 -18.47
CA LEU A 23 39.18 15.44 -17.64
C LEU A 23 39.01 16.91 -18.08
N VAL A 24 37.75 17.37 -18.05
CA VAL A 24 37.31 18.75 -17.74
C VAL A 24 37.60 19.82 -18.80
N PHE A 25 36.56 20.27 -19.51
CA PHE A 25 36.35 21.69 -19.77
C PHE A 25 34.92 22.01 -20.26
N TRP A 26 34.25 22.96 -19.58
CA TRP A 26 32.96 23.61 -19.91
C TRP A 26 31.69 22.77 -19.72
N GLU A 27 30.80 22.97 -18.74
CA GLU A 27 30.41 24.17 -17.97
C GLU A 27 30.14 25.42 -18.83
N LYS A 28 29.04 25.39 -19.59
CA LYS A 28 28.03 26.45 -19.71
C LYS A 28 27.13 26.19 -20.90
N GLN A 29 26.04 25.46 -20.70
CA GLN A 29 24.74 25.82 -21.28
C GLN A 29 23.63 25.46 -20.29
N ARG A 30 23.63 26.18 -19.18
CA ARG A 30 22.45 26.36 -18.33
C ARG A 30 21.62 27.50 -18.91
N PHE A 31 21.02 27.28 -20.07
CA PHE A 31 20.07 28.21 -20.67
C PHE A 31 18.75 27.48 -20.97
N LEU A 32 17.82 27.68 -20.04
CA LEU A 32 16.38 27.77 -20.30
C LEU A 32 15.76 26.58 -21.05
N LEU A 33 15.80 25.40 -20.43
CA LEU A 33 14.70 24.46 -20.68
C LEU A 33 13.43 25.13 -20.16
N PRO A 34 12.37 25.30 -20.99
CA PRO A 34 11.11 25.76 -20.47
C PRO A 34 10.71 24.77 -19.38
N ARG A 35 10.46 25.30 -18.18
CA ARG A 35 9.85 24.55 -17.09
C ARG A 35 8.48 24.12 -17.62
N TRP A 36 8.41 22.94 -18.24
CA TRP A 36 7.13 22.35 -18.60
C TRP A 36 6.34 22.28 -17.30
N PRO A 37 5.15 22.88 -17.22
CA PRO A 37 4.30 22.66 -16.06
C PRO A 37 4.10 21.15 -16.03
N GLY A 38 4.66 20.50 -15.01
CA GLY A 38 4.51 19.07 -14.81
C GLY A 38 3.01 18.75 -14.90
N PRO A 39 2.64 17.57 -15.43
CA PRO A 39 1.25 17.22 -15.62
C PRO A 39 0.51 17.53 -14.32
N LEU A 40 -0.46 18.45 -14.41
CA LEU A 40 -1.36 18.80 -13.33
C LEU A 40 -1.89 17.48 -12.82
N LEU A 41 -1.42 17.07 -11.63
CA LEU A 41 -1.86 15.85 -10.97
C LEU A 41 -3.37 16.01 -10.83
N LEU A 42 -4.11 15.41 -11.75
CA LEU A 42 -5.55 15.29 -11.64
C LEU A 42 -5.71 14.33 -10.47
N GLU A 43 -5.84 14.89 -9.28
CA GLU A 43 -6.29 14.18 -8.09
C GLU A 43 -7.50 13.39 -8.55
N ALA A 44 -7.32 12.07 -8.71
CA ALA A 44 -8.39 11.17 -9.04
C ALA A 44 -9.31 11.18 -7.83
N GLY A 45 -10.23 12.16 -7.82
CA GLY A 45 -11.26 12.28 -6.83
C GLY A 45 -11.93 10.92 -6.80
N LYS A 46 -11.73 10.20 -5.69
CA LYS A 46 -12.53 9.03 -5.38
C LYS A 46 -13.96 9.53 -5.50
N LYS A 47 -14.60 9.16 -6.59
CA LYS A 47 -16.02 9.39 -6.76
C LYS A 47 -16.61 8.77 -5.50
N ASN A 48 -17.19 9.58 -4.63
CA ASN A 48 -18.07 9.10 -3.57
C ASN A 48 -19.34 8.63 -4.29
N SER A 49 -19.17 7.65 -5.18
CA SER A 49 -20.21 6.99 -5.93
C SER A 49 -20.55 5.80 -5.08
N THR A 50 -21.67 5.85 -4.40
CA THR A 50 -22.49 4.65 -4.18
C THR A 50 -23.83 5.12 -3.64
N ASP A 51 -24.86 4.49 -4.18
CA ASP A 51 -26.28 4.68 -3.91
C ASP A 51 -26.64 4.08 -2.53
N LEU A 52 -25.83 4.42 -1.53
CA LEU A 52 -25.99 3.97 -0.16
C LEU A 52 -27.13 4.76 0.48
N PHE A 53 -27.90 4.07 1.30
CA PHE A 53 -29.04 4.64 2.01
C PHE A 53 -28.70 6.00 2.65
N LEU A 54 -29.49 7.04 2.34
CA LEU A 54 -29.29 8.39 2.89
C LEU A 54 -29.73 8.42 4.36
N LEU A 55 -28.79 8.72 5.27
CA LEU A 55 -29.10 8.87 6.69
C LEU A 55 -29.47 10.32 7.02
N ASN A 56 -30.66 10.53 7.58
CA ASN A 56 -31.07 11.82 8.13
C ASN A 56 -30.43 12.04 9.49
N GLU A 57 -29.93 13.25 9.75
CA GLU A 57 -29.30 13.56 11.05
C GLU A 57 -30.29 13.57 12.22
N ALA A 58 -31.57 13.84 11.96
CA ALA A 58 -32.62 13.84 12.98
C ALA A 58 -32.90 12.45 13.57
N ASP A 59 -32.64 11.38 12.81
CA ASP A 59 -32.91 9.99 13.21
C ASP A 59 -31.70 9.33 13.90
N LEU A 60 -30.63 10.10 14.13
CA LEU A 60 -29.37 9.63 14.71
C LEU A 60 -29.22 10.12 16.14
N GLN A 61 -29.03 9.17 17.05
CA GLN A 61 -28.64 9.46 18.43
C GLN A 61 -27.13 9.20 18.60
N GLU A 62 -26.38 10.25 18.89
CA GLU A 62 -24.93 10.21 19.10
C GLU A 62 -24.61 10.31 20.61
N GLN A 63 -23.72 9.43 21.08
CA GLN A 63 -23.21 9.44 22.46
C GLN A 63 -21.69 9.26 22.46
N PHE A 64 -21.00 10.05 23.29
CA PHE A 64 -19.55 9.97 23.46
C PHE A 64 -19.21 9.26 24.76
N VAL A 65 -18.44 8.19 24.66
CA VAL A 65 -18.01 7.39 25.80
C VAL A 65 -16.49 7.29 25.84
N ARG A 66 -15.96 6.84 26.97
CA ARG A 66 -14.54 6.50 27.11
C ARG A 66 -14.25 5.20 26.38
N GLY A 67 -13.03 5.08 25.85
CA GLY A 67 -12.56 3.82 25.27
C GLY A 67 -12.52 2.72 26.33
N PHE A 68 -12.61 1.46 25.87
CA PHE A 68 -12.53 0.27 26.74
C PHE A 68 -11.25 -0.51 26.47
N GLY A 69 -10.72 -1.18 27.50
CA GLY A 69 -9.58 -2.11 27.40
C GLY A 69 -8.32 -1.66 28.15
N PRO A 70 -7.24 -2.47 28.13
CA PRO A 70 -5.94 -2.13 28.71
C PRO A 70 -5.27 -1.01 27.89
N GLY A 71 -5.79 0.20 28.02
CA GLY A 71 -5.27 1.39 27.37
C GLY A 71 -4.33 2.18 28.27
N GLY A 72 -3.56 3.09 27.66
CA GLY A 72 -2.78 4.09 28.38
C GLY A 72 -3.63 5.25 28.91
N GLN A 73 -2.97 6.27 29.48
CA GLN A 73 -3.64 7.44 30.06
C GLN A 73 -4.63 8.13 29.10
N ALA A 74 -4.32 8.16 27.80
CA ALA A 74 -5.15 8.82 26.80
C ALA A 74 -6.53 8.16 26.63
N THR A 75 -6.60 6.82 26.69
CA THR A 75 -7.85 6.05 26.52
C THR A 75 -8.79 6.23 27.70
N ASN A 76 -8.25 6.31 28.92
CA ASN A 76 -9.04 6.40 30.15
C ASN A 76 -9.54 7.82 30.45
N LYS A 77 -8.86 8.85 29.92
CA LYS A 77 -9.21 10.27 30.17
C LYS A 77 -10.14 10.85 29.11
N THR A 78 -10.01 10.43 27.86
CA THR A 78 -10.67 11.11 26.72
C THR A 78 -11.94 10.38 26.29
N ASN A 79 -13.03 11.13 26.10
CA ASN A 79 -14.31 10.61 25.57
C ASN A 79 -14.28 10.61 24.04
N ASN A 80 -13.44 9.77 23.43
CA ASN A 80 -13.26 9.71 21.98
C ASN A 80 -14.00 8.53 21.30
N CYS A 81 -14.56 7.61 22.07
CA CYS A 81 -15.36 6.51 21.53
C CYS A 81 -16.76 7.02 21.21
N VAL A 82 -17.23 6.77 19.99
CA VAL A 82 -18.53 7.23 19.51
C VAL A 82 -19.48 6.04 19.47
N ILE A 83 -20.63 6.17 20.13
CA ILE A 83 -21.76 5.27 20.00
C ILE A 83 -22.81 6.00 19.18
N LEU A 84 -23.13 5.45 18.01
CA LEU A 84 -24.14 6.00 17.10
C LEU A 84 -25.29 5.00 16.97
N LYS A 85 -26.51 5.46 17.21
CA LYS A 85 -27.74 4.66 17.11
C LYS A 85 -28.65 5.25 16.04
N HIS A 86 -29.12 4.40 15.13
CA HIS A 86 -30.21 4.74 14.22
C HIS A 86 -31.54 4.43 14.90
N LEU A 87 -32.37 5.45 15.12
CA LEU A 87 -33.64 5.30 15.84
C LEU A 87 -34.64 4.35 15.14
N PRO A 88 -34.94 4.48 13.83
CA PRO A 88 -35.99 3.67 13.21
C PRO A 88 -35.57 2.21 13.01
N SER A 89 -34.30 1.93 12.70
CA SER A 89 -33.82 0.53 12.56
C SER A 89 -33.36 -0.09 13.89
N GLY A 90 -33.16 0.72 14.94
CA GLY A 90 -32.61 0.25 16.23
C GLY A 90 -31.14 -0.20 16.20
N ILE A 91 -30.43 -0.02 15.08
CA ILE A 91 -29.05 -0.48 14.92
C ILE A 91 -28.10 0.45 15.68
N VAL A 92 -27.23 -0.15 16.49
CA VAL A 92 -26.20 0.56 17.27
C VAL A 92 -24.81 0.19 16.75
N VAL A 93 -23.99 1.21 16.52
CA VAL A 93 -22.58 1.08 16.13
C VAL A 93 -21.71 1.77 17.16
N LYS A 94 -20.65 1.07 17.61
CA LYS A 94 -19.61 1.64 18.46
C LYS A 94 -18.32 1.73 17.64
N CYS A 95 -17.65 2.88 17.67
CA CYS A 95 -16.43 3.13 16.93
C CYS A 95 -15.36 3.76 17.83
N HIS A 96 -14.23 3.05 17.96
CA HIS A 96 -13.01 3.51 18.64
C HIS A 96 -11.80 3.04 17.83
N GLN A 97 -11.48 3.74 16.75
CA GLN A 97 -10.36 3.38 15.87
C GLN A 97 -9.16 4.30 16.05
N THR A 98 -9.41 5.59 16.26
CA THR A 98 -8.38 6.61 16.35
C THR A 98 -8.51 7.41 17.64
N ARG A 99 -7.47 8.19 17.97
CA ARG A 99 -7.52 9.13 19.09
C ARG A 99 -8.47 10.31 18.86
N SER A 100 -8.80 10.62 17.59
CA SER A 100 -9.63 11.76 17.20
C SER A 100 -11.11 11.39 17.21
N MET A 101 -11.91 12.15 17.97
CA MET A 101 -13.36 11.98 18.04
C MET A 101 -14.02 12.18 16.66
N GLU A 102 -13.63 13.22 15.92
CA GLU A 102 -14.29 13.56 14.65
C GLU A 102 -14.05 12.49 13.57
N LEU A 103 -12.85 11.91 13.53
CA LEU A 103 -12.57 10.78 12.64
C LEU A 103 -13.39 9.56 13.04
N ASN A 104 -13.50 9.28 14.33
CA ASN A 104 -14.33 8.17 14.82
C ASN A 104 -15.81 8.39 14.49
N ARG A 105 -16.32 9.63 14.57
CA ARG A 105 -17.68 10.01 14.19
C ARG A 105 -17.95 9.78 12.70
N LYS A 106 -17.04 10.23 11.82
CA LYS A 106 -17.14 9.99 10.36
C LYS A 106 -17.16 8.49 10.05
N ARG A 107 -16.24 7.73 10.64
CA ARG A 107 -16.21 6.26 10.50
C ARG A 107 -17.45 5.57 11.06
N ALA A 108 -17.98 6.02 12.18
CA ALA A 108 -19.20 5.46 12.76
C ALA A 108 -20.39 5.63 11.82
N ARG A 109 -20.51 6.78 11.14
CA ARG A 109 -21.56 7.02 10.14
C ARG A 109 -21.41 6.13 8.91
N GLU A 110 -20.21 6.01 8.36
CA GLU A 110 -19.92 5.10 7.23
C GLU A 110 -20.35 3.66 7.56
N ILE A 111 -19.94 3.16 8.72
CA ILE A 111 -20.28 1.80 9.18
C ILE A 111 -21.79 1.65 9.43
N LEU A 112 -22.44 2.67 10.01
CA LEU A 112 -23.88 2.64 10.24
C LEU A 112 -24.64 2.63 8.93
N GLN A 113 -24.22 3.43 7.95
CA GLN A 113 -24.82 3.49 6.63
C GLN A 113 -24.73 2.14 5.91
N GLU A 114 -23.57 1.49 5.92
CA GLU A 114 -23.42 0.13 5.39
C GLU A 114 -24.38 -0.87 6.07
N LYS A 115 -24.48 -0.82 7.40
CA LYS A 115 -25.36 -1.74 8.14
C LYS A 115 -26.83 -1.51 7.86
N VAL A 116 -27.24 -0.25 7.78
CA VAL A 116 -28.62 0.13 7.46
C VAL A 116 -28.96 -0.26 6.02
N ASP A 117 -28.05 -0.06 5.07
CA ASP A 117 -28.23 -0.49 3.68
C ASP A 117 -28.40 -2.01 3.58
N ILE A 118 -27.59 -2.78 4.29
CA ILE A 118 -27.73 -4.25 4.38
C ILE A 118 -29.04 -4.65 5.05
N PHE A 119 -29.49 -3.90 6.06
CA PHE A 119 -30.75 -4.20 6.74
C PHE A 119 -31.97 -4.04 5.81
N TYR A 120 -32.00 -3.00 4.99
CA TYR A 120 -33.11 -2.74 4.07
C TYR A 120 -33.02 -3.51 2.75
N LYS A 121 -31.82 -3.60 2.14
CA LYS A 121 -31.62 -4.25 0.83
C LYS A 121 -31.19 -5.72 0.93
N GLY A 122 -30.75 -6.18 2.10
CA GLY A 122 -30.32 -7.56 2.31
C GLY A 122 -29.13 -7.95 1.42
N GLU A 123 -29.29 -9.08 0.71
CA GLU A 123 -28.26 -9.60 -0.19
C GLU A 123 -28.04 -8.75 -1.45
N ASP A 124 -29.01 -7.92 -1.79
CA ASP A 124 -28.95 -7.07 -2.97
C ASP A 124 -28.13 -5.79 -2.76
N SER A 125 -27.75 -5.49 -1.51
CA SER A 125 -26.87 -4.38 -1.19
C SER A 125 -25.56 -4.47 -1.98
N GLU A 126 -25.15 -3.34 -2.56
CA GLU A 126 -23.89 -3.19 -3.27
C GLU A 126 -22.70 -3.58 -2.37
N VAL A 127 -22.78 -3.23 -1.08
CA VAL A 127 -21.78 -3.54 -0.07
C VAL A 127 -21.55 -5.06 0.05
N VAL A 128 -22.63 -5.85 0.01
CA VAL A 128 -22.55 -7.32 0.09
C VAL A 128 -21.97 -7.89 -1.20
N LYS A 129 -22.42 -7.38 -2.36
CA LYS A 129 -21.93 -7.79 -3.68
C LYS A 129 -20.43 -7.53 -3.82
N GLU A 130 -19.95 -6.37 -3.40
CA GLU A 130 -18.53 -6.01 -3.38
C GLU A 130 -17.73 -6.90 -2.44
N LYS A 131 -18.20 -7.11 -1.20
CA LYS A 131 -17.56 -8.01 -0.23
C LYS A 131 -17.44 -9.43 -0.78
N ARG A 132 -18.51 -9.96 -1.40
CA ARG A 132 -18.52 -11.27 -2.07
C ARG A 132 -17.50 -11.33 -3.22
N ALA A 133 -17.44 -10.30 -4.07
CA ALA A 133 -16.49 -10.22 -5.17
C ALA A 133 -15.03 -10.17 -4.69
N LEU A 134 -14.74 -9.45 -3.62
CA LEU A 134 -13.40 -9.39 -3.01
C LEU A 134 -12.97 -10.74 -2.43
N VAL A 135 -13.88 -11.46 -1.77
CA VAL A 135 -13.63 -12.80 -1.24
C VAL A 135 -13.30 -13.76 -2.39
N LYS A 136 -14.12 -13.80 -3.46
CA LYS A 136 -13.86 -14.63 -4.65
C LYS A 136 -12.49 -14.33 -5.28
N LYS A 137 -12.13 -13.06 -5.44
CA LYS A 137 -10.80 -12.65 -5.94
C LYS A 137 -9.66 -13.13 -5.04
N LYS A 138 -9.85 -13.08 -3.71
CA LYS A 138 -8.85 -13.55 -2.75
C LYS A 138 -8.68 -15.07 -2.79
N GLU A 139 -9.78 -15.80 -2.90
CA GLU A 139 -9.79 -17.27 -3.04
C GLU A 139 -9.08 -17.70 -4.33
N GLU A 140 -9.39 -17.04 -5.45
CA GLU A 140 -8.75 -17.32 -6.74
C GLU A 140 -7.22 -17.13 -6.65
N LYS A 141 -6.76 -16.03 -6.05
CA LYS A 141 -5.33 -15.79 -5.84
C LYS A 141 -4.69 -16.86 -4.95
N ARG A 142 -5.39 -17.34 -3.92
CA ARG A 142 -4.90 -18.44 -3.06
C ARG A 142 -4.80 -19.75 -3.84
N ARG A 143 -5.78 -20.05 -4.69
CA ARG A 143 -5.78 -21.24 -5.56
C ARG A 143 -4.60 -21.21 -6.52
N GLN A 144 -4.43 -20.11 -7.25
CA GLN A 144 -3.30 -19.93 -8.18
C GLN A 144 -1.94 -20.03 -7.48
N ALA A 145 -1.81 -19.46 -6.28
CA ALA A 145 -0.57 -19.58 -5.51
C ALA A 145 -0.26 -21.03 -5.12
N LYS A 146 -1.28 -21.82 -4.78
CA LYS A 146 -1.14 -23.25 -4.46
C LYS A 146 -0.73 -24.06 -5.70
N GLU A 147 -1.40 -23.87 -6.83
CA GLU A 147 -1.08 -24.54 -8.09
C GLU A 147 0.34 -24.19 -8.57
N ASN A 148 0.75 -22.93 -8.45
CA ASN A 148 2.10 -22.49 -8.80
C ASN A 148 3.16 -23.13 -7.88
N LEU A 149 2.86 -23.33 -6.60
CA LEU A 149 3.74 -24.02 -5.67
C LEU A 149 3.88 -25.50 -6.04
N GLU A 150 2.77 -26.17 -6.37
CA GLU A 150 2.76 -27.57 -6.80
C GLU A 150 3.53 -27.76 -8.12
N ARG A 151 3.31 -26.89 -9.11
CA ARG A 151 4.05 -26.90 -10.39
C ARG A 151 5.56 -26.78 -10.16
N LYS A 152 5.99 -25.89 -9.26
CA LYS A 152 7.42 -25.73 -8.90
C LYS A 152 7.98 -26.98 -8.20
N ARG A 153 7.18 -27.66 -7.37
CA ARG A 153 7.58 -28.92 -6.72
C ARG A 153 7.79 -30.02 -7.77
N HIS A 154 6.85 -30.20 -8.69
CA HIS A 154 6.97 -31.18 -9.78
C HIS A 154 8.18 -30.92 -10.68
N LEU A 155 8.39 -29.66 -11.09
CA LEU A 155 9.54 -29.28 -11.91
C LEU A 155 10.87 -29.60 -11.21
N LYS A 156 10.97 -29.27 -9.92
CA LYS A 156 12.17 -29.57 -9.11
C LYS A 156 12.40 -31.08 -8.98
N GLU A 157 11.34 -31.88 -8.89
CA GLU A 157 11.46 -33.34 -8.80
C GLU A 157 11.94 -33.95 -10.11
N MET A 158 11.41 -33.51 -11.26
CA MET A 158 11.90 -33.94 -12.58
C MET A 158 13.39 -33.62 -12.77
N GLN A 159 13.81 -32.40 -12.42
CA GLN A 159 15.23 -32.00 -12.47
C GLN A 159 16.15 -32.86 -11.58
N ARG A 160 15.64 -33.42 -10.47
CA ARG A 160 16.41 -34.32 -9.61
C ARG A 160 16.56 -35.72 -10.21
N LEU A 161 15.60 -36.16 -11.02
CA LEU A 161 15.65 -37.44 -11.71
C LEU A 161 16.61 -37.38 -12.90
N ASP A 162 16.57 -36.30 -13.69
CA ASP A 162 17.44 -36.12 -14.86
C ASP A 162 18.93 -35.93 -14.49
N GLY A 163 19.22 -35.53 -13.25
CA GLY A 163 20.58 -35.35 -12.74
C GLY A 163 21.21 -36.58 -12.08
N LYS A 164 20.54 -37.74 -12.11
CA LYS A 164 21.06 -39.04 -11.64
C LYS A 164 21.39 -39.94 -12.81
#